data_AF-A0A317UZQ2-F1
#
_entry.id   AF-A0A317UZQ2-F1
#
_cell.length_a   1.000
_cell.length_b   1.000
_cell.length_c   1.000
_cell.angle_alpha   90.00
_cell.angle_beta   90.00
_cell.angle_gamma   90.00
#
_symmetry.space_group_name_H-M   'P 1'
#
loop_
_entity.id
_entity.type
_entity.pdbx_description
1 polymer ?
#
loop_
_entity_poly.entity_id
_entity_poly.type
_entity_poly.pdbx_seq_one_letter_code
_entity_poly.pdbx_strand_id
1 'polypeptide(L)'
;MVTVVLTDVSFMTNTPVITDQAEEQDVYEGYSNFVQSLLELMDAFSTSATLLESIDAVTKYKVPSEVRVLESAVDAYFYNIIGLFPANSSYNAQANNQKAQVDTHCFQAIWAFDLDEGNQSRSDASLHSRWLRRAAA
;
A
#
# COMPACT_ATOMS: atom_id res chain seq x y z
N MET A 1 -9.03 11.51 10.07
CA MET A 1 -9.85 10.33 10.40
C MET A 1 -9.03 9.08 10.74
N VAL A 2 -7.68 9.14 10.75
CA VAL A 2 -6.78 8.03 11.15
C VAL A 2 -6.96 7.62 12.63
N THR A 3 -7.22 8.60 13.50
CA THR A 3 -7.40 8.38 14.94
C THR A 3 -8.56 7.45 15.27
N VAL A 4 -9.64 7.43 14.47
CA VAL A 4 -10.82 6.59 14.72
C VAL A 4 -10.52 5.12 14.39
N VAL A 5 -9.83 4.87 13.28
CA VAL A 5 -9.54 3.49 12.83
C VAL A 5 -8.52 2.81 13.74
N LEU A 6 -7.49 3.54 14.20
CA LEU A 6 -6.52 2.99 15.15
C LEU A 6 -7.09 2.80 16.57
N THR A 7 -8.08 3.59 17.00
CA THR A 7 -8.76 3.34 18.29
C THR A 7 -9.59 2.05 18.30
N ASP A 8 -10.06 1.61 17.13
CA ASP A 8 -10.82 0.36 17.00
C ASP A 8 -9.91 -0.88 16.92
N VAL A 9 -8.65 -0.70 16.49
CA VAL A 9 -7.63 -1.77 16.47
C VAL A 9 -6.85 -1.74 17.79
N SER A 10 -7.37 -2.43 18.80
CA SER A 10 -6.63 -2.63 20.05
C SER A 10 -5.38 -3.47 19.79
N PHE A 11 -4.19 -2.91 20.05
CA PHE A 11 -2.95 -3.66 20.02
C PHE A 11 -2.94 -4.70 21.14
N MET A 12 -2.82 -5.97 20.79
CA MET A 12 -2.81 -7.06 21.75
C MET A 12 -1.37 -7.46 22.06
N THR A 13 -0.91 -7.20 23.28
CA THR A 13 0.38 -7.68 23.80
C THR A 13 0.16 -8.93 24.65
N ASN A 14 1.13 -9.84 24.69
CA ASN A 14 1.05 -11.12 25.41
C ASN A 14 -0.05 -12.06 24.91
N THR A 15 -0.48 -11.90 23.65
CA THR A 15 -1.33 -12.89 23.00
C THR A 15 -0.59 -14.22 22.95
N PRO A 16 -1.20 -15.33 23.39
CA PRO A 16 -0.59 -16.65 23.27
C PRO A 16 -0.22 -16.93 21.81
N VAL A 17 0.99 -17.46 21.60
CA VAL A 17 1.38 -17.98 20.28
C VAL A 17 0.65 -19.27 20.00
N ILE A 18 0.41 -19.54 18.72
CA ILE A 18 -0.13 -20.81 18.27
C ILE A 18 0.89 -21.92 18.58
N THR A 19 0.43 -23.02 19.14
CA THR A 19 1.29 -24.16 19.51
C THR A 19 1.09 -25.38 18.62
N ASP A 20 -0.05 -25.45 17.93
CA ASP A 20 -0.37 -26.53 17.01
C ASP A 20 0.03 -26.15 15.57
N GLN A 21 0.75 -27.04 14.90
CA GLN A 21 1.28 -26.76 13.57
C GLN A 21 0.19 -26.71 12.48
N ALA A 22 -0.92 -27.45 12.64
CA ALA A 22 -2.01 -27.40 11.68
C ALA A 22 -2.77 -26.07 11.82
N GLU A 23 -2.98 -25.60 13.06
CA GLU A 23 -3.55 -24.27 13.30
C GLU A 23 -2.65 -23.14 12.77
N GLU A 24 -1.32 -23.26 12.88
CA GLU A 24 -0.40 -22.29 12.26
C GLU A 24 -0.61 -22.21 10.75
N GLN A 25 -0.78 -23.35 10.08
CA GLN A 25 -1.01 -23.40 8.64
C GLN A 25 -2.35 -22.74 8.27
N ASP A 26 -3.43 -23.08 8.99
CA ASP A 26 -4.77 -22.54 8.71
C ASP A 26 -4.80 -21.01 8.86
N VAL A 27 -4.18 -20.49 9.92
CA VAL A 27 -4.08 -19.04 10.15
C VAL A 27 -3.20 -18.38 9.09
N TYR A 28 -2.08 -19.01 8.71
CA TYR A 28 -1.21 -18.48 7.66
C TYR A 28 -1.88 -18.45 6.28
N GLU A 29 -2.70 -19.45 5.94
CA GLU A 29 -3.47 -19.46 4.70
C GLU A 29 -4.50 -18.33 4.67
N GLY A 30 -5.25 -18.16 5.77
CA GLY A 30 -6.19 -17.04 5.91
C GLY A 30 -5.51 -15.68 5.79
N TYR A 31 -4.36 -15.52 6.46
CA TYR A 31 -3.53 -14.31 6.37
C TYR A 31 -3.05 -14.07 4.93
N SER A 32 -2.54 -15.10 4.24
CA SER A 32 -2.03 -14.99 2.87
C SER A 32 -3.12 -14.59 1.88
N ASN A 33 -4.33 -15.14 2.02
CA ASN A 33 -5.48 -14.77 1.17
C ASN A 33 -5.89 -13.30 1.35
N PHE A 34 -5.85 -12.82 2.60
CA PHE A 34 -6.12 -11.41 2.89
C PHE A 34 -5.02 -10.50 2.31
N VAL A 35 -3.75 -10.85 2.47
CA VAL A 35 -2.62 -10.15 1.84
C VAL A 35 -2.81 -10.08 0.32
N GLN A 36 -3.08 -11.21 -0.33
CA GLN A 36 -3.27 -11.25 -1.78
C GLN A 36 -4.39 -10.31 -2.25
N SER A 37 -5.50 -10.26 -1.51
CA SER A 37 -6.61 -9.35 -1.81
C SER A 37 -6.20 -7.87 -1.71
N LEU A 38 -5.33 -7.53 -0.75
CA LEU A 38 -4.79 -6.18 -0.60
C LEU A 38 -3.83 -5.81 -1.75
N LEU A 39 -2.96 -6.74 -2.14
CA LEU A 39 -2.05 -6.52 -3.28
C LEU A 39 -2.85 -6.22 -4.56
N GLU A 40 -3.86 -7.05 -4.85
CA GLU A 40 -4.73 -6.87 -6.02
C GLU A 40 -5.49 -5.53 -5.98
N LEU A 41 -5.98 -5.13 -4.80
CA LEU A 41 -6.65 -3.85 -4.64
C LEU A 41 -5.70 -2.67 -4.89
N MET A 42 -4.48 -2.71 -4.34
CA MET A 42 -3.49 -1.65 -4.54
C MET A 42 -3.03 -1.58 -5.99
N ASP A 43 -2.85 -2.72 -6.65
CA ASP A 43 -2.54 -2.79 -8.08
C ASP A 43 -3.69 -2.21 -8.93
N ALA A 44 -4.94 -2.48 -8.56
CA ALA A 44 -6.10 -1.90 -9.23
C ALA A 44 -6.14 -0.38 -9.10
N PHE A 45 -5.81 0.18 -7.92
CA PHE A 45 -5.69 1.64 -7.76
C PHE A 45 -4.55 2.22 -8.60
N SER A 46 -3.37 1.59 -8.55
CA SER A 46 -2.19 2.01 -9.32
C SER A 46 -2.46 2.03 -10.82
N THR A 47 -3.02 0.94 -11.36
CA THR A 47 -3.31 0.81 -12.80
C THR A 47 -4.46 1.70 -13.27
N SER A 48 -5.37 2.08 -12.38
CA SER A 48 -6.52 2.94 -12.70
C SER A 48 -6.29 4.43 -12.42
N ALA A 49 -5.11 4.83 -11.91
CA ALA A 49 -4.85 6.18 -11.44
C ALA A 49 -5.18 7.27 -12.48
N THR A 50 -4.63 7.16 -13.70
CA THR A 50 -4.88 8.12 -14.79
C THR A 50 -6.37 8.21 -15.15
N LEU A 51 -7.09 7.08 -15.15
CA LEU A 51 -8.52 7.07 -15.43
C LEU A 51 -9.30 7.77 -14.31
N LEU A 52 -9.02 7.46 -13.05
CA LEU A 52 -9.69 8.04 -11.90
C LEU A 52 -9.47 9.57 -11.84
N GLU A 53 -8.26 10.03 -12.13
CA GLU A 53 -7.94 11.47 -12.22
C GLU A 53 -8.68 12.16 -13.36
N SER A 54 -8.83 11.50 -14.50
CA SER A 54 -9.57 12.06 -15.64
C SER A 54 -11.07 12.21 -15.37
N ILE A 55 -11.63 11.37 -14.48
CA ILE A 55 -13.03 11.41 -14.07
C ILE A 55 -13.27 12.53 -13.07
N ASP A 56 -12.39 12.65 -12.07
CA ASP A 56 -12.46 13.68 -11.04
C ASP A 56 -11.06 14.02 -10.51
N ALA A 57 -10.64 15.28 -10.71
CA ALA A 57 -9.34 15.78 -10.27
C ALA A 57 -9.13 15.71 -8.75
N VAL A 58 -10.20 15.62 -7.94
CA VAL A 58 -10.09 15.44 -6.48
C VAL A 58 -9.50 14.07 -6.13
N THR A 59 -9.65 13.06 -6.99
CA THR A 59 -9.16 11.69 -6.75
C THR A 59 -7.64 11.65 -6.57
N LYS A 60 -6.90 12.53 -7.24
CA LYS A 60 -5.44 12.72 -7.09
C LYS A 60 -5.00 12.81 -5.63
N TYR A 61 -5.77 13.47 -4.79
CA TYR A 61 -5.42 13.64 -3.37
C TYR A 61 -6.23 12.72 -2.46
N LYS A 62 -7.48 12.46 -2.83
CA LYS A 62 -8.39 11.67 -2.00
C LYS A 62 -8.03 10.19 -1.98
N VAL A 63 -7.76 9.58 -3.14
CA VAL A 63 -7.42 8.14 -3.19
C VAL A 63 -6.11 7.87 -2.42
N PRO A 64 -5.01 8.61 -2.64
CA PRO A 64 -3.81 8.43 -1.82
C PRO A 64 -4.01 8.69 -0.33
N SER A 65 -4.88 9.64 0.04
CA SER A 65 -5.21 9.87 1.45
C SER A 65 -5.91 8.66 2.08
N GLU A 66 -6.89 8.07 1.38
CA GLU A 66 -7.60 6.88 1.89
C GLU A 66 -6.69 5.64 1.91
N VAL A 67 -5.80 5.48 0.93
CA VAL A 67 -4.80 4.39 0.93
C VAL A 67 -3.89 4.49 2.16
N ARG A 68 -3.44 5.69 2.56
CA ARG A 68 -2.65 5.87 3.80
C ARG A 68 -3.41 5.52 5.07
N VAL A 69 -4.72 5.79 5.10
CA VAL A 69 -5.59 5.39 6.22
C VAL A 69 -5.70 3.87 6.28
N LEU A 70 -5.93 3.23 5.13
CA LEU A 70 -5.98 1.77 5.02
C LEU A 70 -4.66 1.13 5.45
N GLU A 71 -3.52 1.63 4.94
CA GLU A 71 -2.17 1.16 5.29
C GLU A 71 -1.95 1.17 6.81
N SER A 72 -2.30 2.27 7.48
CA SER A 72 -2.18 2.38 8.94
C SER A 72 -3.02 1.35 9.69
N ALA A 73 -4.24 1.06 9.21
CA ALA A 73 -5.12 0.08 9.83
C ALA A 73 -4.62 -1.34 9.62
N VAL A 74 -4.22 -1.66 8.39
CA VAL A 74 -3.67 -2.95 7.99
C VAL A 74 -2.37 -3.25 8.74
N ASP A 75 -1.49 -2.26 8.90
CA ASP A 75 -0.24 -2.39 9.67
C ASP A 75 -0.50 -2.85 11.11
N ALA A 76 -1.47 -2.23 11.79
CA ALA A 76 -1.87 -2.60 13.14
C ALA A 76 -2.48 -4.02 13.21
N TYR A 77 -3.30 -4.40 12.22
CA TYR A 77 -3.84 -5.76 12.13
C TYR A 77 -2.75 -6.80 11.90
N PHE A 78 -1.82 -6.53 10.99
CA PHE A 78 -0.70 -7.42 10.70
C PHE A 78 0.20 -7.58 11.92
N TYR A 79 0.49 -6.51 12.66
CA TYR A 79 1.23 -6.62 13.93
C TYR A 79 0.58 -7.65 14.88
N ASN A 80 -0.74 -7.57 15.06
CA ASN A 80 -1.47 -8.49 15.94
C ASN A 80 -1.47 -9.93 15.42
N ILE A 81 -1.73 -10.15 14.13
CA ILE A 81 -1.81 -11.51 13.55
C ILE A 81 -0.43 -12.16 13.46
N ILE A 82 0.59 -11.42 13.01
CA ILE A 82 1.97 -11.94 12.93
C ILE A 82 2.46 -12.36 14.32
N GLY A 83 2.06 -11.63 15.37
CA GLY A 83 2.37 -11.95 16.77
C GLY A 83 1.81 -13.28 17.25
N LEU A 84 0.87 -13.90 16.54
CA LEU A 84 0.35 -15.24 16.86
C LEU A 84 1.33 -16.35 16.46
N PHE A 85 2.17 -16.13 15.44
CA PHE A 85 3.13 -17.14 14.99
C PHE A 85 4.34 -17.20 15.93
N PRO A 86 4.79 -18.41 16.34
CA PRO A 86 6.04 -18.56 17.07
C PRO A 86 7.22 -17.89 16.34
N ALA A 87 8.09 -17.20 17.07
CA ALA A 87 9.19 -16.43 16.47
C ALA A 87 10.20 -17.29 15.68
N ASN A 88 10.27 -18.59 15.97
CA ASN A 88 11.10 -19.57 15.25
C ASN A 88 10.35 -20.32 14.14
N SER A 89 9.06 -20.03 13.92
CA SER A 89 8.26 -20.61 12.85
C SER A 89 8.59 -19.96 11.51
N SER A 90 8.61 -20.77 10.44
CA SER A 90 8.72 -20.25 9.07
C SER A 90 7.57 -19.33 8.70
N TYR A 91 6.37 -19.56 9.25
CA TYR A 91 5.19 -18.74 8.98
C TYR A 91 5.34 -17.33 9.53
N ASN A 92 6.04 -17.13 10.65
CA ASN A 92 6.35 -15.79 11.15
C ASN A 92 7.20 -15.01 10.15
N ALA A 93 8.28 -15.62 9.63
CA ALA A 93 9.15 -15.00 8.64
C ALA A 93 8.41 -14.71 7.32
N GLN A 94 7.60 -15.65 6.86
CA GLN A 94 6.81 -15.50 5.64
C GLN A 94 5.74 -14.40 5.77
N ALA A 95 5.03 -14.34 6.89
CA ALA A 95 4.02 -13.32 7.13
C ALA A 95 4.62 -11.91 7.17
N ASN A 96 5.80 -11.74 7.78
CA ASN A 96 6.55 -10.48 7.73
C ASN A 96 6.97 -10.09 6.31
N ASN A 97 7.42 -11.05 5.49
CA ASN A 97 7.76 -10.78 4.09
C ASN A 97 6.54 -10.33 3.28
N GLN A 98 5.39 -10.99 3.48
CA GLN A 98 4.12 -10.61 2.86
C GLN A 98 3.65 -9.21 3.29
N LYS A 99 3.82 -8.86 4.56
CA LYS A 99 3.56 -7.49 5.03
C LYS A 99 4.41 -6.46 4.27
N ALA A 100 5.71 -6.71 4.11
CA ALA A 100 6.58 -5.79 3.39
C ALA A 100 6.18 -5.64 1.90
N GLN A 101 5.59 -6.67 1.31
CA GLN A 101 4.98 -6.58 -0.03
C GLN A 101 3.76 -5.65 -0.02
N VAL A 102 2.87 -5.79 0.96
CA VAL A 102 1.72 -4.87 1.11
C VAL A 102 2.18 -3.42 1.26
N ASP A 103 3.15 -3.15 2.12
CA ASP A 103 3.72 -1.81 2.31
C ASP A 103 4.24 -1.24 0.96
N THR A 104 4.90 -2.07 0.16
CA THR A 104 5.41 -1.69 -1.18
C THR A 104 4.27 -1.38 -2.16
N HIS A 105 3.22 -2.20 -2.19
CA HIS A 105 2.09 -1.99 -3.10
C HIS A 105 1.25 -0.77 -2.69
N CYS A 106 1.06 -0.52 -1.39
CA CYS A 106 0.46 0.72 -0.89
C CYS A 106 1.24 1.95 -1.36
N PHE A 107 2.57 1.91 -1.25
CA PHE A 107 3.43 2.99 -1.75
C PHE A 107 3.28 3.19 -3.27
N GLN A 108 3.28 2.11 -4.05
CA GLN A 108 3.11 2.18 -5.50
C GLN A 108 1.74 2.74 -5.91
N ALA A 109 0.67 2.32 -5.22
CA ALA A 109 -0.68 2.82 -5.44
C ALA A 109 -0.79 4.32 -5.17
N ILE A 110 -0.16 4.82 -4.10
CA ILE A 110 -0.07 6.25 -3.80
C ILE A 110 0.71 6.98 -4.90
N TRP A 111 1.89 6.47 -5.24
CA TRP A 111 2.81 7.11 -6.19
C TRP A 111 2.24 7.20 -7.61
N ALA A 112 1.35 6.29 -7.99
CA ALA A 112 0.67 6.30 -9.29
C ALA A 112 -0.09 7.60 -9.57
N PHE A 113 -0.63 8.25 -8.53
CA PHE A 113 -1.37 9.52 -8.64
C PHE A 113 -0.47 10.77 -8.67
N ASP A 114 0.84 10.60 -8.43
CA ASP A 114 1.81 11.69 -8.48
C ASP A 114 2.62 11.68 -9.80
N LEU A 115 2.54 10.61 -10.59
CA LEU A 115 3.35 10.40 -11.80
C LEU A 115 3.02 11.35 -12.96
N ASP A 116 1.80 11.87 -13.04
CA ASP A 116 1.38 12.71 -14.17
C ASP A 116 2.09 14.09 -14.19
N GLU A 117 2.49 14.61 -13.01
CA GLU A 117 3.32 15.82 -12.92
C GLU A 117 4.72 15.64 -13.53
N GLY A 118 5.29 14.44 -13.42
CA GLY A 118 6.62 14.13 -13.94
C GLY A 118 6.69 14.09 -15.46
N ASN A 119 5.61 13.67 -16.12
CA ASN A 119 5.51 13.62 -17.58
C ASN A 119 5.07 14.97 -18.17
N GLN A 120 4.14 15.69 -17.53
CA GLN A 120 3.74 17.03 -17.98
C GLN A 120 4.90 18.05 -17.87
N SER A 121 5.69 17.97 -16.79
CA SER A 121 6.89 18.82 -16.62
C SER A 121 7.99 18.54 -17.67
N ARG A 122 8.09 17.30 -18.17
CA ARG A 122 8.99 16.94 -19.27
C ARG A 122 8.52 17.41 -20.64
N SER A 123 7.21 17.48 -20.91
CA SER A 123 6.68 17.99 -22.17
C SER A 123 6.82 19.51 -22.32
N ASP A 124 6.78 20.26 -21.23
CA ASP A 124 6.80 21.74 -21.29
C ASP A 124 8.18 22.40 -21.16
N ALA A 125 9.21 21.66 -20.73
CA ALA A 125 10.50 22.26 -20.36
C ALA A 125 11.74 21.62 -21.01
N SER A 126 11.64 21.06 -22.22
CA SER A 126 12.86 20.75 -22.97
C SER A 126 13.62 22.06 -23.28
N LEU A 127 14.84 22.19 -22.72
CA LEU A 127 15.75 23.32 -22.98
C LEU A 127 16.01 23.50 -24.48
N HIS A 128 15.90 22.41 -25.24
CA HIS A 128 16.02 22.38 -26.71
C HIS A 128 14.87 23.17 -27.39
N SER A 129 13.64 22.99 -26.91
CA SER A 129 12.44 23.71 -27.40
C SER A 129 12.48 25.21 -27.07
N ARG A 130 13.16 25.58 -25.96
CA ARG A 130 13.38 26.98 -25.57
C ARG A 130 14.48 27.65 -26.40
N TRP A 131 15.52 26.92 -26.78
CA TRP A 131 16.59 27.42 -27.66
C TRP A 131 16.08 27.73 -29.07
N LEU A 132 15.30 26.83 -29.66
CA LEU A 132 14.73 27.04 -31.00
C LEU A 132 13.80 28.27 -31.07
N ARG A 133 13.08 28.58 -29.98
CA ARG A 133 12.22 29.77 -29.92
C ARG A 133 12.99 31.09 -29.77
N ARG A 134 14.21 31.09 -29.23
CA ARG A 134 15.06 32.29 -29.17
C ARG A 134 15.82 32.57 -30.47
N ALA A 135 16.07 31.56 -31.28
CA ALA A 135 16.77 31.72 -32.55
C ALA A 135 15.85 32.20 -33.70
N ALA A 136 14.53 32.23 -33.46
CA ALA A 136 13.50 32.62 -34.43
C ALA A 136 12.93 34.04 -34.20
N ALA A 137 13.51 34.80 -33.27
CA ALA A 137 13.21 36.21 -32.99
C ALA A 137 14.44 37.07 -33.27
#